data_AF-A0A1P8WMD3-F1
#
_entry.id   AF-A0A1P8WMD3-F1
#
_cell.length_a   1.000
_cell.length_b   1.000
_cell.length_c   1.000
_cell.angle_alpha   90.00
_cell.angle_beta   90.00
_cell.angle_gamma   90.00
#
_symmetry.space_group_name_H-M   'P 1'
#
loop_
_entity.id
_entity.type
_entity.pdbx_description
1 polymer ?
#
loop_
_entity_poly.entity_id
_entity_poly.type
_entity_poly.pdbx_seq_one_letter_code
_entity_poly.pdbx_strand_id
1 'polypeptide(L)'
;MTFERRKLDSSKVSAVLQHKWSKDIMDEGYIPFPKRLLRVLPQFFGDVSLLQVVLAVVDYSRPDLTHPASYEHLAFMAGMPVEEFRKGVTRLKQIGWVKTMGPEDAVWFDLDRLKELITDATTN
;
A
#
# COMPACT_ATOMS: atom_id res chain seq x y z
N MET A 1 -13.71 2.22 3.05
CA MET A 1 -12.43 2.93 3.28
C MET A 1 -11.81 3.30 1.94
N THR A 2 -11.22 4.49 1.78
CA THR A 2 -10.48 4.86 0.57
C THR A 2 -8.98 4.90 0.84
N PHE A 3 -8.19 4.33 -0.08
CA PHE A 3 -6.75 4.42 -0.07
C PHE A 3 -6.33 5.61 -0.92
N GLU A 4 -6.44 6.80 -0.33
CA GLU A 4 -6.05 8.04 -1.00
C GLU A 4 -4.84 8.60 -0.28
N ARG A 5 -3.76 8.83 -1.05
CA ARG A 5 -2.57 9.50 -0.54
C ARG A 5 -2.93 10.93 -0.16
N ARG A 6 -2.62 11.30 1.09
CA ARG A 6 -2.84 12.64 1.64
C ARG A 6 -1.51 13.38 1.69
N LYS A 7 -1.47 14.56 1.08
CA LYS A 7 -0.32 15.47 1.23
C LYS A 7 -0.33 16.11 2.61
N LEU A 8 0.84 16.24 3.22
CA LEU A 8 1.03 17.10 4.38
C LEU A 8 1.43 18.49 3.89
N ASP A 9 0.66 19.50 4.26
CA ASP A 9 1.08 20.89 4.07
C ASP A 9 2.13 21.21 5.12
N SER A 10 3.41 21.11 4.75
CA SER A 10 4.56 21.30 5.65
C SER A 10 4.55 22.66 6.36
N SER A 11 3.88 23.68 5.80
CA SER A 11 3.70 25.00 6.43
C SER A 11 2.71 25.00 7.60
N LYS A 12 1.84 23.99 7.68
CA LYS A 12 0.81 23.82 8.73
C LYS A 12 1.15 22.71 9.72
N VAL A 13 2.27 22.02 9.54
CA VAL A 13 2.76 20.96 10.43
C VAL A 13 3.44 21.58 11.65
N SER A 14 3.23 20.99 12.85
CA SER A 14 3.82 21.51 14.09
C SER A 14 5.35 21.50 14.04
N ALA A 15 5.99 22.44 14.73
CA ALA A 15 7.45 22.52 14.81
C ALA A 15 8.10 21.21 15.29
N VAL A 16 7.42 20.45 16.15
CA VAL A 16 7.88 19.13 16.64
C VAL A 16 7.97 18.11 15.50
N LEU A 17 7.00 18.11 14.58
CA LEU A 17 7.00 17.18 13.45
C LEU A 17 8.00 17.60 12.37
N GLN A 18 8.14 18.91 12.11
CA GLN A 18 9.16 19.45 11.20
C GLN A 18 10.59 19.14 11.66
N HIS A 19 10.81 18.99 12.98
CA HIS A 19 12.11 18.60 13.52
C HIS A 19 12.37 17.09 13.46
N LYS A 20 11.31 16.28 13.37
CA LYS A 20 11.41 14.81 13.35
C LYS A 20 11.50 14.26 11.94
N TRP A 21 10.85 14.89 10.96
CA TRP A 21 10.79 14.43 9.58
C TRP A 21 11.33 15.50 8.64
N SER A 22 12.10 15.07 7.63
CA SER A 22 12.59 15.96 6.59
C SER A 22 11.42 16.49 5.75
N LYS A 23 11.66 17.61 5.06
CA LYS A 23 10.70 18.19 4.12
C LYS A 23 10.28 17.18 3.05
N ASP A 24 11.24 16.42 2.51
CA ASP A 24 10.99 15.44 1.44
C ASP A 24 9.99 14.36 1.88
N ILE A 25 10.11 13.85 3.11
CA ILE A 25 9.18 12.86 3.69
C ILE A 25 7.78 13.47 3.89
N MET A 26 7.71 14.74 4.31
CA MET A 26 6.42 15.41 4.46
C MET A 26 5.75 15.67 3.11
N ASP A 27 6.53 16.04 2.09
CA ASP A 27 6.04 16.32 0.73
C ASP A 27 5.61 15.03 0.00
N GLU A 28 6.21 13.88 0.33
CA GLU A 28 5.79 12.54 -0.15
C GLU A 28 4.33 12.23 0.23
N GLY A 29 3.90 12.67 1.43
CA GLY A 29 2.57 12.44 1.97
C GLY A 29 2.43 11.08 2.66
N TYR A 30 1.20 10.65 2.91
CA TYR A 30 0.94 9.37 3.58
C TYR A 30 -0.39 8.75 3.14
N ILE A 31 -0.51 7.44 3.24
CA ILE A 31 -1.78 6.72 3.12
C ILE A 31 -2.33 6.46 4.52
N PRO A 32 -3.55 6.90 4.83
CA PRO A 32 -4.14 6.64 6.12
C PRO A 32 -4.48 5.16 6.26
N PHE A 33 -3.71 4.43 7.07
CA PHE A 33 -4.10 3.10 7.54
C PHE A 33 -4.75 3.17 8.92
N PRO A 34 -5.80 2.39 9.21
CA PRO A 34 -6.43 2.39 10.51
C PRO A 34 -5.47 1.85 11.57
N LYS A 35 -5.34 2.53 12.70
CA LYS A 35 -4.47 2.09 13.81
C LYS A 35 -4.79 0.67 14.30
N ARG A 36 -6.07 0.26 14.22
CA ARG A 36 -6.49 -1.11 14.56
C ARG A 36 -5.86 -2.15 13.63
N LEU A 37 -5.77 -1.87 12.33
CA LEU A 37 -5.06 -2.74 11.39
C LEU A 37 -3.58 -2.88 11.78
N LEU A 38 -2.93 -1.76 12.15
CA LEU A 38 -1.52 -1.77 12.59
C LEU A 38 -1.29 -2.70 13.80
N ARG A 39 -2.28 -2.85 14.69
CA ARG A 39 -2.18 -3.73 15.87
C ARG A 39 -2.32 -5.21 15.53
N VAL A 40 -2.98 -5.54 14.42
CA VAL A 40 -3.22 -6.92 13.98
C VAL A 40 -2.35 -7.32 12.78
N LEU A 41 -1.37 -6.48 12.40
CA LEU A 41 -0.46 -6.76 11.28
C LEU A 41 0.17 -8.15 11.34
N PRO A 42 0.70 -8.65 12.49
CA PRO A 42 1.30 -9.98 12.52
C PRO A 42 0.29 -11.10 12.25
N GLN A 43 -0.98 -10.92 12.63
CA GLN A 43 -2.03 -11.90 12.39
C GLN A 43 -2.51 -11.87 10.94
N PHE A 44 -2.55 -10.69 10.33
CA PHE A 44 -2.98 -10.49 8.95
C PHE A 44 -1.91 -10.89 7.95
N PHE A 45 -0.71 -10.33 8.10
CA PHE A 45 0.34 -10.43 7.08
C PHE A 45 1.35 -11.54 7.39
N GLY A 46 1.48 -11.95 8.66
CA GLY A 46 2.51 -12.89 9.13
C GLY A 46 3.90 -12.27 9.11
N ASP A 47 4.34 -11.87 7.91
CA ASP A 47 5.65 -11.30 7.61
C ASP A 47 5.51 -9.86 7.03
N VAL A 48 6.55 -9.05 7.21
CA VAL A 48 6.62 -7.64 6.78
C VAL A 48 6.67 -7.50 5.25
N SER A 49 7.20 -8.48 4.54
CA SER A 49 7.33 -8.49 3.09
C SER A 49 5.96 -8.43 2.42
N LEU A 50 4.98 -9.19 2.93
CA LEU A 50 3.61 -9.13 2.40
C LEU A 50 2.96 -7.77 2.63
N LEU A 51 3.28 -7.11 3.75
CA LEU A 51 2.86 -5.74 4.01
C LEU A 51 3.51 -4.76 3.02
N GLN A 52 4.80 -4.88 2.71
CA GLN A 52 5.48 -4.03 1.72
C GLN A 52 4.81 -4.12 0.35
N VAL A 53 4.46 -5.34 -0.09
CA VAL A 53 3.73 -5.54 -1.35
C VAL A 53 2.37 -4.86 -1.32
N VAL A 54 1.61 -5.03 -0.24
CA VAL A 54 0.30 -4.37 -0.10
C VAL A 54 0.45 -2.85 -0.10
N LEU A 55 1.42 -2.30 0.62
CA LEU A 55 1.65 -0.85 0.65
C LEU A 55 1.95 -0.30 -0.74
N ALA A 56 2.85 -0.93 -1.51
CA ALA A 56 3.18 -0.48 -2.85
C ALA A 56 2.00 -0.56 -3.82
N VAL A 57 1.21 -1.63 -3.76
CA VAL A 57 0.01 -1.78 -4.62
C VAL A 57 -1.06 -0.77 -4.24
N VAL A 58 -1.30 -0.58 -2.94
CA VAL A 58 -2.28 0.37 -2.40
C VAL A 58 -1.89 1.80 -2.73
N ASP A 59 -0.61 2.13 -2.65
CA ASP A 59 -0.07 3.46 -2.94
C ASP A 59 -0.13 3.81 -4.43
N TYR A 60 0.06 2.82 -5.29
CA TYR A 60 -0.13 2.99 -6.73
C TYR A 60 -1.61 3.16 -7.12
N SER A 61 -2.51 2.49 -6.39
CA SER A 61 -3.94 2.50 -6.67
C SER A 61 -4.56 3.87 -6.37
N ARG A 62 -5.08 4.54 -7.40
CA ARG A 62 -5.77 5.83 -7.30
C ARG A 62 -7.03 5.86 -8.17
N PRO A 63 -8.08 6.62 -7.81
CA PRO A 63 -9.32 6.68 -8.58
C PRO A 63 -9.12 7.06 -10.05
N ASP A 64 -8.20 7.97 -10.33
CA ASP A 64 -7.91 8.49 -11.68
C ASP A 64 -6.68 7.84 -12.32
N LEU A 65 -6.44 6.56 -12.03
CA LEU A 65 -5.30 5.84 -12.59
C LEU A 65 -5.53 5.54 -14.08
N THR A 66 -4.77 6.21 -14.95
CA THR A 66 -4.90 6.07 -16.41
C THR A 66 -3.97 5.02 -17.02
N HIS A 67 -2.94 4.58 -16.28
CA HIS A 67 -1.93 3.64 -16.76
C HIS A 67 -1.68 2.53 -15.73
N PRO A 68 -1.58 1.26 -16.16
CA PRO A 68 -1.17 0.18 -15.28
C PRO A 68 0.32 0.31 -14.91
N ALA A 69 0.72 -0.29 -13.80
CA ALA A 69 2.13 -0.41 -13.43
C ALA A 69 2.71 -1.73 -13.95
N SER A 70 4.03 -1.80 -14.04
CA SER A 70 4.74 -3.08 -14.13
C SER A 70 5.11 -3.60 -12.73
N TYR A 71 5.33 -4.91 -12.63
CA TYR A 71 5.86 -5.51 -11.39
C TYR A 71 7.23 -4.95 -11.03
N GLU A 72 8.10 -4.62 -11.99
CA GLU A 72 9.38 -3.96 -11.71
C GLU A 72 9.19 -2.62 -11.01
N HIS A 73 8.25 -1.79 -11.50
CA HIS A 73 7.97 -0.50 -10.91
C HIS A 73 7.41 -0.63 -9.48
N LEU A 74 6.48 -1.56 -9.27
CA LEU A 74 5.88 -1.79 -7.95
C LEU A 74 6.88 -2.40 -6.96
N ALA A 75 7.73 -3.32 -7.41
CA ALA A 75 8.79 -3.91 -6.60
C ALA A 75 9.83 -2.85 -6.18
N PHE A 76 10.17 -1.94 -7.09
CA PHE A 76 11.01 -0.78 -6.79
C PHE A 76 10.37 0.10 -5.69
N MET A 77 9.07 0.43 -5.79
CA MET A 77 8.38 1.18 -4.75
C MET A 77 8.29 0.43 -3.42
N ALA A 78 8.13 -0.89 -3.46
CA ALA A 78 8.14 -1.75 -2.28
C ALA A 78 9.53 -1.90 -1.63
N GLY A 79 10.60 -1.50 -2.34
CA GLY A 79 11.98 -1.63 -1.89
C GLY A 79 12.46 -3.08 -1.83
N MET A 80 12.02 -3.94 -2.76
CA MET A 80 12.35 -5.37 -2.76
C MET A 80 12.65 -5.93 -4.17
N PRO A 81 13.32 -7.08 -4.29
CA PRO A 81 13.52 -7.76 -5.56
C PRO A 81 12.20 -8.13 -6.24
N VAL A 82 12.16 -8.04 -7.57
CA VAL A 82 10.97 -8.32 -8.40
C VAL A 82 10.43 -9.73 -8.17
N GLU A 83 11.30 -10.72 -8.01
CA GLU A 83 10.88 -12.11 -7.74
C GLU A 83 10.21 -12.27 -6.36
N GLU A 84 10.63 -11.50 -5.36
CA GLU A 84 9.98 -11.49 -4.04
C GLU A 84 8.63 -10.79 -4.11
N PHE A 85 8.56 -9.68 -4.83
CA PHE A 85 7.31 -8.97 -5.09
C PHE A 85 6.31 -9.88 -5.82
N ARG A 86 6.74 -10.59 -6.88
CA ARG A 86 5.92 -11.56 -7.62
C ARG A 86 5.39 -12.66 -6.70
N LYS A 87 6.22 -13.21 -5.82
CA LYS A 87 5.79 -14.21 -4.82
C LYS A 87 4.76 -13.63 -3.86
N GLY A 88 4.95 -12.40 -3.39
CA GLY A 88 3.99 -11.72 -2.53
C GLY A 88 2.65 -11.47 -3.23
N VAL A 89 2.65 -10.99 -4.47
CA VAL A 89 1.41 -10.84 -5.26
C VAL A 89 0.72 -12.18 -5.48
N THR A 90 1.49 -13.23 -5.80
CA THR A 90 0.97 -14.60 -5.94
C THR A 90 0.30 -15.06 -4.65
N ARG A 91 0.93 -14.80 -3.49
CA ARG A 91 0.36 -15.13 -2.18
C ARG A 91 -0.93 -14.36 -1.92
N LEU A 92 -0.97 -13.05 -2.19
CA LEU A 92 -2.16 -12.20 -2.03
C LEU A 92 -3.33 -12.70 -2.89
N LYS A 93 -3.05 -13.16 -4.11
CA LYS A 93 -4.05 -13.79 -5.00
C LYS A 93 -4.57 -15.11 -4.43
N GLN A 94 -3.66 -15.98 -3.95
CA GLN A 94 -4.03 -17.29 -3.39
C GLN A 94 -4.94 -17.17 -2.17
N ILE A 95 -4.71 -16.17 -1.31
CA ILE A 95 -5.56 -15.91 -0.14
C ILE A 95 -6.79 -15.05 -0.48
N GLY A 96 -6.96 -14.68 -1.75
CA GLY A 96 -8.14 -13.97 -2.25
C GLY A 96 -8.21 -12.50 -1.86
N TRP A 97 -7.10 -11.88 -1.45
CA TRP A 97 -7.09 -10.48 -1.02
C TRP A 97 -7.08 -9.50 -2.19
N VAL A 98 -6.44 -9.89 -3.29
CA VAL A 98 -6.34 -9.07 -4.51
C VAL A 98 -6.63 -9.90 -5.76
N LYS A 99 -7.11 -9.25 -6.81
CA LYS A 99 -7.13 -9.82 -8.16
C LYS A 99 -6.27 -8.94 -9.08
N THR A 100 -5.67 -9.57 -10.08
CA THR A 100 -4.83 -8.89 -11.07
C THR A 100 -5.45 -9.02 -12.46
N MET A 101 -5.45 -7.95 -13.24
CA MET A 101 -5.89 -7.95 -14.64
C MET A 101 -4.75 -7.45 -15.53
N GLY A 102 -4.53 -8.11 -16.66
CA GLY A 102 -3.41 -7.79 -17.57
C GLY A 102 -2.12 -8.55 -17.24
N PRO A 103 -1.09 -8.38 -18.09
CA PRO A 103 0.24 -8.97 -17.92
C PRO A 103 1.07 -8.24 -16.86
N GLU A 104 2.19 -8.83 -16.43
CA GLU A 104 3.03 -8.27 -15.34
C GLU A 104 3.69 -6.94 -15.69
N ASP A 105 3.90 -6.64 -16.97
CA ASP A 105 4.43 -5.37 -17.47
C ASP A 105 3.36 -4.26 -17.55
N ALA A 106 2.08 -4.62 -17.44
CA ALA A 106 0.95 -3.71 -17.51
C ALA A 106 -0.24 -4.25 -16.68
N VAL A 107 -0.04 -4.35 -15.36
CA VAL A 107 -1.00 -4.94 -14.43
C VAL A 107 -1.92 -3.90 -13.76
N TRP A 108 -3.19 -4.28 -13.64
CA TRP A 108 -4.18 -3.62 -12.79
C TRP A 108 -4.49 -4.47 -11.57
N PHE A 109 -4.73 -3.83 -10.43
CA PHE A 109 -5.10 -4.50 -9.18
C PHE A 109 -6.52 -4.13 -8.76
N ASP A 110 -7.35 -5.14 -8.54
CA ASP A 110 -8.62 -5.03 -7.81
C ASP A 110 -8.34 -5.28 -6.33
N LEU A 111 -8.62 -4.25 -5.52
CA LEU A 111 -8.34 -4.18 -4.08
C LEU A 111 -9.61 -4.20 -3.24
N ASP A 112 -10.79 -4.43 -3.83
CA ASP A 112 -12.04 -4.28 -3.10
C ASP A 112 -12.16 -5.27 -1.94
N ARG A 113 -11.72 -6.52 -2.16
CA ARG A 113 -11.69 -7.51 -1.08
C ARG A 113 -10.72 -7.14 0.04
N LEU A 114 -9.55 -6.58 -0.29
CA LEU A 114 -8.60 -6.10 0.70
C LEU A 114 -9.20 -4.95 1.54
N LYS A 115 -9.92 -4.02 0.91
CA LYS A 115 -10.61 -2.90 1.60
C LYS A 115 -11.68 -3.41 2.57
N GLU A 116 -12.46 -4.41 2.17
CA GLU A 116 -13.45 -5.06 3.02
C GLU A 116 -12.80 -5.70 4.25
N LEU A 117 -11.77 -6.52 4.04
CA LEU A 117 -11.07 -7.22 5.12
C LEU A 117 -10.46 -6.25 6.14
N ILE A 118 -9.86 -5.15 5.67
CA ILE A 118 -9.33 -4.11 6.54
C ILE A 118 -10.45 -3.40 7.31
N THR A 119 -11.58 -3.16 6.66
CA THR A 119 -12.76 -2.60 7.33
C THR A 119 -13.21 -3.52 8.45
N ASP A 120 -13.47 -4.79 8.16
CA ASP A 120 -13.93 -5.81 9.12
C ASP A 120 -12.98 -5.94 10.33
N ALA A 121 -11.68 -5.98 10.08
CA ALA A 121 -10.65 -6.06 11.12
C ALA A 121 -10.59 -4.83 12.03
N THR A 122 -11.20 -3.73 11.62
CA THR A 122 -11.14 -2.43 12.33
C THR A 122 -12.47 -2.02 12.93
N THR A 123 -13.58 -2.65 12.57
CA THR A 123 -14.90 -2.44 13.20
C THR A 123 -15.20 -3.40 14.34
N ASN A 124 -14.62 -4.61 14.33
CA ASN A 124 -14.63 -5.51 15.49
C ASN A 124 -13.61 -5.09 16.57
#